data_AF-A0A4P9ZTM4-F1
#
_entry.id   AF-A0A4P9ZTM4-F1
#
_cell.length_a   1.000
_cell.length_b   1.000
_cell.length_c   1.000
_cell.angle_alpha   90.00
_cell.angle_beta   90.00
_cell.angle_gamma   90.00
#
_symmetry.space_group_name_H-M   'P 1'
#
loop_
_entity.id
_entity.type
_entity.pdbx_description
1 polymer ?
#
loop_
_entity_poly.entity_id
_entity_poly.type
_entity_poly.pdbx_seq_one_letter_code
_entity_poly.pdbx_strand_id
1 'polypeptide(L)'
;TMIGEASAKDRPVNSLLEQDLEFIQGKKAVPVITAELTETLEEFIKRRIVDREFDDVERRKESNATVFKPSEAVELDHEQNSKSLAEVYEQEYQNKAQLMQGIAPTNEKKAALAKVHDNIAAISQRLHHTLDSLTSFHFKPQFKELNVKVITNASTIKMEEVLPVFANDAVQLAPEEVYKPTKGAIRGETERTDAERHQERRAKKVRQRE
;
A
#
# COMPACT_ATOMS: atom_id res chain seq x y z
N THR A 1 -68.72 29.91 6.12
CA THR A 1 -67.72 29.44 5.13
C THR A 1 -67.98 29.93 3.70
N MET A 2 -68.99 30.79 3.44
CA MET A 2 -69.34 31.25 2.08
C MET A 2 -68.56 32.51 1.61
N ILE A 3 -67.58 33.00 2.38
CA ILE A 3 -66.80 34.21 2.06
C ILE A 3 -65.36 33.78 1.83
N GLY A 4 -64.79 34.13 0.67
CA GLY A 4 -63.36 33.95 0.39
C GLY A 4 -62.51 34.92 1.21
N GLU A 5 -61.24 34.57 1.47
CA GLU A 5 -60.29 35.42 2.21
C GLU A 5 -60.72 35.78 3.65
N ALA A 6 -61.22 34.80 4.39
CA ALA A 6 -61.61 35.00 5.80
C ALA A 6 -60.39 35.23 6.72
N SER A 7 -60.31 36.41 7.34
CA SER A 7 -59.28 36.74 8.34
C SER A 7 -59.64 36.18 9.72
N ALA A 8 -58.68 36.17 10.65
CA ALA A 8 -58.86 35.62 11.99
C ALA A 8 -59.95 36.34 12.82
N LYS A 9 -60.26 37.60 12.51
CA LYS A 9 -61.29 38.41 13.19
C LYS A 9 -62.71 38.12 12.72
N ASP A 10 -62.86 37.62 11.49
CA ASP A 10 -64.16 37.45 10.83
C ASP A 10 -64.82 36.11 11.17
N ARG A 11 -64.13 35.29 11.98
CA ARG A 11 -64.55 33.94 12.36
C ARG A 11 -64.59 33.77 13.89
N PRO A 12 -65.51 32.96 14.43
CA PRO A 12 -65.57 32.67 15.85
C PRO A 12 -64.34 31.88 16.32
N VAL A 13 -64.03 31.99 17.61
CA VAL A 13 -62.88 31.33 18.25
C VAL A 13 -62.98 29.81 18.05
N ASN A 14 -61.86 29.15 17.70
CA ASN A 14 -61.73 27.70 17.46
C ASN A 14 -62.55 27.09 16.31
N SER A 15 -63.18 27.90 15.46
CA SER A 15 -63.99 27.40 14.33
C SER A 15 -63.24 26.53 13.31
N LEU A 16 -61.90 26.59 13.26
CA LEU A 16 -61.08 25.74 12.39
C LEU A 16 -61.04 24.26 12.81
N LEU A 17 -61.26 23.94 14.08
CA LEU A 17 -61.20 22.57 14.56
C LEU A 17 -62.43 21.74 14.13
N GLU A 18 -63.53 22.42 13.82
CA GLU A 18 -64.80 21.82 13.42
C GLU A 18 -64.92 21.64 11.90
N GLN A 19 -64.01 22.23 11.12
CA GLN A 19 -64.06 22.25 9.66
C GLN A 19 -62.97 21.37 9.06
N ASP A 20 -63.36 20.43 8.21
CA ASP A 20 -62.44 19.62 7.42
C ASP A 20 -61.98 20.42 6.19
N LEU A 21 -60.82 21.06 6.30
CA LEU A 21 -60.19 21.82 5.22
C LEU A 21 -59.03 21.04 4.61
N GLU A 22 -59.05 20.91 3.28
CA GLU A 22 -57.93 20.34 2.54
C GLU A 22 -56.91 21.43 2.21
N PHE A 23 -55.65 21.23 2.61
CA PHE A 23 -54.55 22.11 2.27
C PHE A 23 -53.31 21.31 1.90
N ILE A 24 -52.47 21.90 1.04
CA ILE A 24 -51.24 21.28 0.58
C ILE A 24 -50.13 21.58 1.59
N GLN A 25 -49.46 20.53 2.09
CA GLN A 25 -48.23 20.69 2.87
C GLN A 25 -47.00 20.72 1.95
N GLY A 26 -46.15 21.73 2.13
CA GLY A 26 -44.95 21.90 1.31
C GLY A 26 -43.77 20.97 1.64
N LYS A 27 -43.90 20.09 2.65
CA LYS A 27 -42.84 19.16 3.08
C LYS A 27 -43.43 17.77 3.29
N LYS A 28 -42.63 16.75 2.98
CA LYS A 28 -42.95 15.37 3.38
C LYS A 28 -42.85 15.26 4.89
N ALA A 29 -43.83 14.59 5.51
CA ALA A 29 -43.76 14.28 6.94
C ALA A 29 -42.59 13.34 7.21
N VAL A 30 -41.98 13.48 8.40
CA VAL A 30 -40.94 12.56 8.87
C VAL A 30 -41.59 11.18 9.06
N PRO A 31 -41.03 10.10 8.50
CA PRO A 31 -41.59 8.77 8.69
C PRO A 31 -41.52 8.36 10.15
N VAL A 32 -42.59 7.75 10.64
CA VAL A 32 -42.64 7.18 12.00
C VAL A 32 -41.95 5.82 11.97
N ILE A 33 -41.03 5.58 12.91
CA ILE A 33 -40.33 4.31 13.01
C ILE A 33 -41.29 3.28 13.62
N THR A 34 -41.86 2.43 12.78
CA THR A 34 -42.72 1.31 13.17
C THR A 34 -41.89 0.03 13.30
N ALA A 35 -42.45 -0.98 13.99
CA ALA A 35 -41.78 -2.27 14.18
C ALA A 35 -41.49 -2.99 12.84
N GLU A 36 -42.42 -2.90 11.89
CA GLU A 36 -42.25 -3.49 10.55
C GLU A 36 -41.06 -2.88 9.80
N LEU A 37 -40.86 -1.56 9.90
CA LEU A 37 -39.72 -0.87 9.29
C LEU A 37 -38.40 -1.34 9.93
N THR A 38 -38.38 -1.57 11.24
CA THR A 38 -37.18 -2.09 11.92
C THR A 38 -36.88 -3.53 11.53
N GLU A 39 -37.90 -4.38 11.40
CA GLU A 39 -37.73 -5.78 11.00
C GLU A 39 -37.14 -5.89 9.57
N THR A 40 -37.64 -5.10 8.63
CA THR A 40 -37.11 -5.07 7.26
C THR A 40 -35.66 -4.57 7.20
N LEU A 41 -35.30 -3.57 8.02
CA LEU A 41 -33.93 -3.09 8.14
C LEU A 41 -33.00 -4.17 8.74
N GLU A 42 -33.45 -4.89 9.76
CA GLU A 42 -32.67 -5.97 10.35
C GLU A 42 -32.43 -7.13 9.39
N GLU A 43 -33.44 -7.52 8.62
CA GLU A 43 -33.29 -8.55 7.59
C GLU A 43 -32.25 -8.13 6.53
N PHE A 44 -32.30 -6.87 6.11
CA PHE A 44 -31.33 -6.32 5.16
C PHE A 44 -29.90 -6.35 5.73
N ILE A 45 -29.72 -5.91 6.98
CA ILE A 45 -28.42 -5.93 7.65
C ILE A 45 -27.92 -7.37 7.81
N LYS A 46 -28.77 -8.31 8.22
CA LYS A 46 -28.42 -9.74 8.36
C LYS A 46 -27.95 -10.32 7.02
N ARG A 47 -28.63 -10.00 5.91
CA ARG A 47 -28.21 -10.43 4.56
C ARG A 47 -26.83 -9.87 4.20
N ARG A 48 -26.60 -8.57 4.36
CA ARG A 48 -25.27 -7.95 4.07
C ARG A 48 -24.14 -8.54 4.90
N ILE A 49 -24.38 -8.88 6.16
CA ILE A 49 -23.39 -9.54 7.02
C ILE A 49 -23.06 -10.95 6.51
N VAL A 50 -24.08 -11.72 6.09
CA VAL A 50 -23.90 -13.06 5.52
C VAL A 50 -23.11 -12.98 4.21
N ASP A 51 -23.45 -12.02 3.35
CA ASP A 51 -22.81 -11.80 2.05
C ASP A 51 -21.43 -11.09 2.16
N ARG A 52 -21.09 -10.60 3.35
CA ARG A 52 -19.86 -9.83 3.67
C ARG A 52 -19.68 -8.58 2.79
N GLU A 53 -20.78 -7.97 2.39
CA GLU A 53 -20.79 -6.78 1.54
C GLU A 53 -20.82 -5.53 2.42
N PHE A 54 -19.64 -5.09 2.86
CA PHE A 54 -19.46 -3.89 3.68
C PHE A 54 -18.91 -2.73 2.84
N ASP A 55 -19.53 -1.56 2.96
CA ASP A 55 -19.10 -0.32 2.28
C ASP A 55 -17.97 0.40 3.05
N ASP A 56 -17.17 -0.34 3.83
CA ASP A 56 -16.10 0.24 4.63
C ASP A 56 -14.96 0.74 3.73
N VAL A 57 -14.41 1.91 4.07
CA VAL A 57 -13.28 2.48 3.32
C VAL A 57 -12.03 1.66 3.61
N GLU A 58 -11.50 0.99 2.57
CA GLU A 58 -10.24 0.27 2.68
C GLU A 58 -9.08 1.21 3.03
N ARG A 59 -8.20 0.75 3.94
CA ARG A 59 -6.99 1.49 4.27
C ARG A 59 -6.10 1.59 3.03
N ARG A 60 -5.91 2.82 2.54
CA ARG A 60 -4.95 3.10 1.48
C ARG A 60 -3.56 2.70 1.95
N LYS A 61 -2.97 1.69 1.31
CA LYS A 61 -1.54 1.44 1.42
C LYS A 61 -0.86 2.65 0.77
N GLU A 62 0.09 3.27 1.46
CA GLU A 62 0.96 4.25 0.82
C GLU A 62 1.52 3.58 -0.43
N SER A 63 1.27 4.19 -1.59
CA SER A 63 1.60 3.61 -2.88
C SER A 63 3.11 3.42 -2.93
N ASN A 64 3.58 2.20 -2.67
CA ASN A 64 4.78 1.72 -3.34
C ASN A 64 4.47 1.92 -4.82
N ALA A 65 5.19 2.83 -5.49
CA ALA A 65 5.04 3.08 -6.91
C ALA A 65 4.88 1.72 -7.60
N THR A 66 3.79 1.54 -8.35
CA THR A 66 3.50 0.28 -9.03
C THR A 66 4.76 -0.10 -9.80
N VAL A 67 5.46 -1.14 -9.35
CA VAL A 67 6.67 -1.60 -10.00
C VAL A 67 6.31 -1.84 -11.46
N PHE A 68 6.94 -1.09 -12.36
CA PHE A 68 6.70 -1.23 -13.79
C PHE A 68 7.01 -2.69 -14.18
N LYS A 69 5.96 -3.46 -14.46
CA LYS A 69 6.09 -4.80 -14.99
C LYS A 69 5.99 -4.67 -16.50
N PRO A 70 7.12 -4.74 -17.26
CA PRO A 70 7.01 -4.85 -18.70
C PRO A 70 6.14 -6.07 -19.01
N SER A 71 5.19 -5.92 -19.94
CA SER A 71 4.33 -7.01 -20.35
C SER A 71 5.19 -8.23 -20.70
N GLU A 72 4.91 -9.38 -20.09
CA GLU A 72 5.58 -10.65 -20.39
C GLU A 72 5.21 -11.20 -21.78
N ALA A 73 4.42 -10.45 -22.56
CA ALA A 73 4.20 -10.73 -23.97
C ALA A 73 5.56 -10.70 -24.68
N VAL A 74 6.06 -11.87 -25.03
CA VAL A 74 7.27 -12.03 -25.84
C VAL A 74 6.92 -11.57 -27.25
N GLU A 75 7.27 -10.33 -27.57
CA GLU A 75 7.24 -9.83 -28.94
C GLU A 75 8.31 -10.59 -29.73
N LEU A 76 7.86 -11.42 -30.68
CA LEU A 76 8.73 -12.11 -31.62
C LEU A 76 9.10 -11.13 -32.73
N ASP A 77 10.39 -10.87 -32.90
CA ASP A 77 10.86 -10.10 -34.04
C ASP A 77 10.78 -10.95 -35.31
N HIS A 78 10.14 -10.43 -36.35
CA HIS A 78 10.02 -11.08 -37.65
C HIS A 78 11.14 -10.69 -38.63
N GLU A 79 12.11 -9.89 -38.18
CA GLU A 79 13.29 -9.51 -38.96
C GLU A 79 14.33 -10.65 -38.99
N GLN A 80 15.13 -10.69 -40.05
CA GLN A 80 16.21 -11.68 -40.15
C GLN A 80 17.24 -11.43 -39.05
N ASN A 81 17.63 -12.49 -38.35
CA ASN A 81 18.61 -12.39 -37.26
C ASN A 81 19.97 -11.95 -37.82
N SER A 82 20.53 -10.88 -37.24
CA SER A 82 21.84 -10.34 -37.62
C SER A 82 23.00 -11.22 -37.13
N LYS A 83 22.75 -12.11 -36.17
CA LYS A 83 23.75 -12.99 -35.56
C LYS A 83 23.81 -14.34 -36.27
N SER A 84 25.02 -14.89 -36.36
CA SER A 84 25.23 -16.24 -36.90
C SER A 84 24.78 -17.32 -35.91
N LEU A 85 24.46 -18.53 -36.40
CA LEU A 85 24.08 -19.65 -35.53
C LEU A 85 25.16 -19.97 -34.47
N ALA A 86 26.44 -19.92 -34.86
CA ALA A 86 27.56 -20.16 -33.94
C ALA A 86 27.58 -19.16 -32.78
N GLU A 87 27.34 -17.89 -33.09
CA GLU A 87 27.29 -16.79 -32.10
C GLU A 87 26.08 -16.91 -31.16
N VAL A 88 24.92 -17.33 -31.68
CA VAL A 88 23.73 -17.61 -30.85
C VAL A 88 24.02 -18.71 -29.85
N TYR A 89 24.65 -19.80 -30.28
CA TYR A 89 25.02 -20.90 -29.37
C TYR A 89 26.06 -20.49 -28.33
N GLU A 90 27.04 -19.66 -28.71
CA GLU A 90 28.01 -19.11 -27.76
C GLU A 90 27.32 -18.26 -26.69
N GLN A 91 26.44 -17.34 -27.10
CA GLN A 91 25.67 -16.48 -26.19
C GLN A 91 24.76 -17.31 -25.27
N GLU A 92 24.07 -18.33 -25.80
CA GLU A 92 23.26 -19.25 -24.99
C GLU A 92 24.10 -20.01 -23.96
N TYR A 93 25.29 -20.46 -24.33
CA TYR A 93 26.19 -21.16 -23.41
C TYR A 93 26.66 -20.24 -22.28
N GLN A 94 27.06 -19.01 -22.60
CA GLN A 94 27.42 -18.00 -21.61
C GLN A 94 26.24 -17.64 -20.70
N ASN A 95 25.04 -17.48 -21.26
CA ASN A 95 23.82 -17.23 -20.48
C ASN A 95 23.48 -18.38 -19.53
N LYS A 96 23.64 -19.63 -19.97
CA LYS A 96 23.44 -20.82 -19.10
C LYS A 96 24.48 -20.88 -17.98
N ALA A 97 25.74 -20.53 -18.27
CA ALA A 97 26.79 -20.46 -17.26
C ALA A 97 26.54 -19.35 -16.22
N GLN A 98 26.05 -18.18 -16.66
CA GLN A 98 25.66 -17.07 -15.79
C GLN A 98 24.43 -17.39 -14.94
N LEU A 99 23.45 -18.09 -15.51
CA LEU A 99 22.25 -18.52 -14.78
C LEU A 99 22.59 -19.51 -13.65
N MET A 100 23.55 -20.41 -13.87
CA MET A 100 24.09 -21.29 -12.82
C MET A 100 24.78 -20.51 -11.68
N GLN A 101 25.28 -19.31 -11.94
CA GLN A 101 25.85 -18.40 -10.95
C GLN A 101 24.81 -17.44 -10.33
N GLY A 102 23.52 -17.60 -10.67
CA GLY A 102 22.42 -16.77 -10.15
C GLY A 102 22.27 -15.41 -10.84
N ILE A 103 22.94 -15.18 -11.98
CA ILE A 103 22.85 -13.95 -12.76
C ILE A 103 21.82 -14.17 -13.88
N ALA A 104 20.75 -13.38 -13.89
CA ALA A 104 19.71 -13.50 -14.92
C ALA A 104 20.24 -13.06 -16.30
N PRO A 105 19.90 -13.78 -17.39
CA PRO A 105 20.35 -13.43 -18.73
C PRO A 105 19.80 -12.06 -19.14
N THR A 106 20.70 -11.18 -19.57
CA THR A 106 20.34 -9.83 -20.02
C THR A 106 19.93 -9.86 -21.48
N ASN A 107 18.64 -9.60 -21.77
CA ASN A 107 18.20 -9.33 -23.14
C ASN A 107 18.77 -7.97 -23.58
N GLU A 108 19.34 -7.88 -24.77
CA GLU A 108 19.91 -6.63 -25.31
C GLU A 108 18.87 -5.49 -25.33
N LYS A 109 17.62 -5.79 -25.67
CA LYS A 109 16.50 -4.85 -25.58
C LYS A 109 16.28 -4.32 -24.16
N LYS A 110 16.37 -5.18 -23.14
CA LYS A 110 16.23 -4.77 -21.73
C LYS A 110 17.41 -3.91 -21.29
N ALA A 111 18.63 -4.21 -21.74
CA ALA A 111 19.81 -3.40 -21.46
C ALA A 111 19.73 -2.01 -22.14
N ALA A 112 19.21 -1.94 -23.36
CA ALA A 112 18.95 -0.68 -24.05
C ALA A 112 17.87 0.16 -23.33
N LEU A 113 16.77 -0.48 -22.91
CA LEU A 113 15.72 0.18 -22.11
C LEU A 113 16.26 0.68 -20.77
N ALA A 114 17.10 -0.10 -20.09
CA ALA A 114 17.73 0.32 -18.83
C ALA A 114 18.55 1.60 -19.01
N LYS A 115 19.36 1.69 -20.06
CA LYS A 115 20.11 2.92 -20.40
C LYS A 115 19.19 4.12 -20.64
N VAL A 116 18.05 3.90 -21.29
CA VAL A 116 17.04 4.96 -21.50
C VAL A 116 16.44 5.40 -20.17
N HIS A 117 16.10 4.47 -19.28
CA HIS A 117 15.63 4.79 -17.93
C HIS A 117 16.66 5.59 -17.13
N ASP A 118 17.94 5.22 -17.19
CA ASP A 118 19.03 5.95 -16.52
C ASP A 118 19.15 7.38 -17.05
N ASN A 119 19.06 7.56 -18.38
CA ASN A 119 19.07 8.89 -19.00
C ASN A 119 17.88 9.74 -18.57
N ILE A 120 16.67 9.17 -18.54
CA ILE A 120 15.45 9.85 -18.08
C ILE A 120 15.60 10.24 -16.60
N ALA A 121 16.13 9.35 -15.76
CA ALA A 121 16.37 9.63 -14.35
C ALA A 121 17.36 10.79 -14.17
N ALA A 122 18.46 10.81 -14.91
CA ALA A 122 19.45 11.89 -14.86
C ALA A 122 18.86 13.25 -15.31
N ILE A 123 18.09 13.26 -16.40
CA ILE A 123 17.41 14.47 -16.89
C ILE A 123 16.37 14.95 -15.87
N SER A 124 15.59 14.03 -15.31
CA SER A 124 14.57 14.32 -14.30
C SER A 124 15.18 14.93 -13.04
N GLN A 125 16.27 14.37 -12.53
CA GLN A 125 17.00 14.93 -11.38
C GLN A 125 17.49 16.34 -11.65
N ARG A 126 18.09 16.58 -12.83
CA ARG A 126 18.55 17.91 -13.22
C ARG A 126 17.38 18.90 -13.32
N LEU A 127 16.29 18.49 -13.95
CA LEU A 127 15.09 19.32 -14.10
C LEU A 127 14.48 19.69 -12.74
N HIS A 128 14.28 18.71 -11.86
CA HIS A 128 13.75 18.95 -10.52
C HIS A 128 14.65 19.90 -9.73
N HIS A 129 15.96 19.69 -9.73
CA HIS A 129 16.89 20.61 -9.07
C HIS A 129 16.77 22.05 -9.62
N THR A 130 16.64 22.23 -10.93
CA THR A 130 16.44 23.57 -11.51
C THR A 130 15.11 24.19 -11.10
N LEU A 131 14.01 23.43 -11.08
CA LEU A 131 12.69 23.92 -10.67
C LEU A 131 12.64 24.26 -9.17
N ASP A 132 13.24 23.42 -8.33
CA ASP A 132 13.31 23.62 -6.88
C ASP A 132 14.09 24.91 -6.57
N SER A 133 15.21 25.15 -7.27
CA SER A 133 15.98 26.40 -7.13
C SER A 133 15.20 27.64 -7.60
N LEU A 134 14.43 27.52 -8.68
CA LEU A 134 13.63 28.62 -9.24
C LEU A 134 12.46 29.00 -8.31
N THR A 135 11.92 28.03 -7.59
CA THR A 135 10.82 28.22 -6.61
C THR A 135 11.31 28.61 -5.22
N SER A 136 12.59 28.99 -5.07
CA SER A 136 13.20 29.30 -3.76
C SER A 136 13.05 28.15 -2.74
N PHE A 137 13.07 26.91 -3.23
CA PHE A 137 12.90 25.69 -2.44
C PHE A 137 11.54 25.58 -1.70
N HIS A 138 10.51 26.28 -2.16
CA HIS A 138 9.13 26.12 -1.68
C HIS A 138 8.35 25.06 -2.47
N PHE A 139 8.74 23.80 -2.33
CA PHE A 139 8.09 22.67 -3.02
C PHE A 139 7.75 21.55 -2.05
N LYS A 140 6.90 20.62 -2.51
CA LYS A 140 6.59 19.40 -1.76
C LYS A 140 7.75 18.42 -1.94
N PRO A 141 8.39 17.92 -0.86
CA PRO A 141 9.51 17.00 -0.98
C PRO A 141 9.09 15.73 -1.73
N GLN A 142 10.06 15.12 -2.41
CA GLN A 142 9.85 13.89 -3.18
C GLN A 142 9.32 12.75 -2.28
N PHE A 143 8.56 11.83 -2.88
CA PHE A 143 8.08 10.65 -2.17
C PHE A 143 9.26 9.80 -1.69
N LYS A 144 9.16 9.28 -0.47
CA LYS A 144 10.22 8.47 0.14
C LYS A 144 10.28 7.10 -0.55
N GLU A 145 11.31 6.90 -1.35
CA GLU A 145 11.62 5.57 -1.90
C GLU A 145 12.33 4.70 -0.84
N LEU A 146 12.10 3.39 -0.91
CA LEU A 146 12.74 2.40 -0.05
C LEU A 146 14.21 2.21 -0.49
N ASN A 147 15.09 3.05 0.02
CA ASN A 147 16.53 2.95 -0.23
C ASN A 147 17.19 2.01 0.78
N VAL A 148 17.56 0.81 0.32
CA VAL A 148 18.33 -0.15 1.12
C VAL A 148 19.80 0.25 1.08
N LYS A 149 20.34 0.70 2.21
CA LYS A 149 21.77 0.98 2.37
C LYS A 149 22.45 -0.22 3.04
N VAL A 150 23.43 -0.80 2.35
CA VAL A 150 24.27 -1.85 2.93
C VAL A 150 25.40 -1.19 3.72
N ILE A 151 25.38 -1.37 5.03
CA ILE A 151 26.39 -0.85 5.96
C ILE A 151 27.39 -1.98 6.25
N THR A 152 28.69 -1.67 6.19
CA THR A 152 29.76 -2.62 6.53
C THR A 152 30.14 -2.49 8.00
N ASN A 153 30.64 -3.57 8.61
CA ASN A 153 31.12 -3.54 9.99
C ASN A 153 32.49 -2.83 10.08
N ALA A 154 32.46 -1.50 10.05
CA ALA A 154 33.63 -0.65 10.22
C ALA A 154 33.61 0.05 11.60
N SER A 155 34.78 0.41 12.11
CA SER A 155 34.87 1.30 13.28
C SER A 155 34.34 2.68 12.91
N THR A 156 33.63 3.31 13.84
CA THR A 156 33.07 4.66 13.65
C THR A 156 34.14 5.69 13.28
N ILE A 157 35.35 5.54 13.83
CA ILE A 157 36.55 6.33 13.49
C ILE A 157 36.82 6.38 11.98
N LYS A 158 36.55 5.31 11.21
CA LYS A 158 36.80 5.30 9.76
C LYS A 158 35.79 6.14 8.96
N MET A 159 34.63 6.45 9.53
CA MET A 159 33.60 7.28 8.91
C MET A 159 33.72 8.75 9.29
N GLU A 160 34.39 9.05 10.40
CA GLU A 160 34.54 10.41 10.91
C GLU A 160 35.56 11.22 10.09
N GLU A 161 35.40 12.54 10.13
CA GLU A 161 36.35 13.47 9.54
C GLU A 161 37.67 13.43 10.32
N VAL A 162 38.79 13.63 9.62
CA VAL A 162 40.12 13.61 10.23
C VAL A 162 40.34 14.88 11.05
N LEU A 163 39.90 14.86 12.32
CA LEU A 163 40.12 15.91 13.30
C LEU A 163 40.89 15.35 14.51
N PRO A 164 41.80 16.12 15.14
CA PRO A 164 42.65 15.65 16.24
C PRO A 164 41.94 15.58 17.61
N VAL A 165 40.60 15.44 17.64
CA VAL A 165 39.79 15.38 18.87
C VAL A 165 39.56 13.92 19.27
N PHE A 166 39.45 13.64 20.57
CA PHE A 166 39.20 12.30 21.11
C PHE A 166 37.93 11.69 20.50
N ALA A 167 38.10 10.62 19.71
CA ALA A 167 37.03 9.88 19.07
C ALA A 167 36.53 8.73 19.97
N ASN A 168 35.28 8.31 19.77
CA ASN A 168 34.68 7.16 20.45
C ASN A 168 35.08 5.85 19.74
N ASP A 169 35.44 4.80 20.49
CA ASP A 169 35.80 3.47 19.93
C ASP A 169 34.57 2.58 19.64
N ALA A 170 33.47 3.20 19.21
CA ALA A 170 32.25 2.46 18.93
C ALA A 170 32.33 1.76 17.55
N VAL A 171 31.72 0.59 17.45
CA VAL A 171 31.55 -0.14 16.19
C VAL A 171 30.18 0.20 15.59
N GLN A 172 30.10 0.35 14.27
CA GLN A 172 28.88 0.83 13.60
C GLN A 172 27.68 -0.14 13.71
N LEU A 173 27.96 -1.45 13.76
CA LEU A 173 26.94 -2.49 13.76
C LEU A 173 26.47 -2.79 15.19
N ALA A 174 25.17 -2.88 15.40
CA ALA A 174 24.64 -3.24 16.73
C ALA A 174 24.94 -4.72 17.05
N PRO A 175 25.08 -5.10 18.34
CA PRO A 175 25.28 -6.51 18.72
C PRO A 175 24.18 -7.43 18.18
N GLU A 176 22.93 -6.95 18.11
CA GLU A 176 21.80 -7.70 17.53
C GLU A 176 21.90 -7.85 16.00
N GLU A 177 22.64 -7.00 15.30
CA GLU A 177 22.86 -7.12 13.86
C GLU A 177 24.05 -8.05 13.56
N VAL A 178 25.04 -8.11 14.45
CA VAL A 178 26.13 -9.10 14.44
C VAL A 178 25.59 -10.49 14.76
N TYR A 179 24.75 -10.59 15.79
CA TYR A 179 24.20 -11.85 16.26
C TYR A 179 22.77 -11.67 16.77
N LYS A 180 21.80 -12.30 16.09
CA LYS A 180 20.42 -12.41 16.57
C LYS A 180 20.26 -13.72 17.33
N PRO A 181 20.20 -13.71 18.68
CA PRO A 181 19.82 -14.91 19.40
C PRO A 181 18.39 -15.28 19.02
N THR A 182 18.13 -16.57 18.81
CA THR A 182 16.76 -17.06 18.70
C THR A 182 16.03 -16.80 20.00
N LYS A 183 14.83 -16.21 19.96
CA LYS A 183 14.04 -15.96 21.17
C LYS A 183 13.67 -17.30 21.83
N GLY A 184 14.31 -17.61 22.96
CA GLY A 184 14.07 -18.81 23.76
C GLY A 184 15.34 -19.63 23.99
N ALA A 185 15.28 -20.57 24.94
CA ALA A 185 16.35 -21.55 25.13
C ALA A 185 16.44 -22.44 23.87
N ILE A 186 17.66 -22.65 23.36
CA ILE A 186 17.91 -23.59 22.26
C ILE A 186 17.69 -25.00 22.83
N ARG A 187 16.50 -25.56 22.55
CA ARG A 187 16.12 -26.93 22.94
C ARG A 187 15.88 -27.77 21.70
N GLY A 188 16.44 -28.97 21.69
CA GLY A 188 16.21 -29.96 20.64
C GLY A 188 14.76 -30.45 20.64
N GLU A 189 14.26 -30.95 19.51
CA GLU A 189 12.89 -31.48 19.42
C GLU A 189 12.66 -32.70 20.33
N THR A 190 13.73 -33.41 20.67
CA THR A 190 13.76 -34.58 21.56
C THR A 190 13.73 -34.22 23.04
N GLU A 191 14.09 -33.00 23.40
CA GLU A 191 14.15 -32.51 24.78
C GLU A 191 12.85 -31.82 25.22
N ARG A 192 11.92 -31.59 24.27
CA ARG A 192 10.65 -30.91 24.52
C ARG A 192 9.61 -31.89 25.04
N THR A 193 8.89 -31.44 26.06
CA THR A 193 7.72 -32.17 26.56
C THR A 193 6.53 -32.03 25.59
N ASP A 194 5.60 -32.98 25.64
CA ASP A 194 4.40 -32.93 24.78
C ASP A 194 3.53 -31.68 25.05
N ALA A 195 3.50 -31.22 26.30
CA ALA A 195 2.81 -29.98 26.69
C ALA A 195 3.41 -28.74 26.02
N GLU A 196 4.75 -28.63 26.03
CA GLU A 196 5.48 -27.54 25.36
C GLU A 196 5.27 -27.58 23.84
N ARG A 197 5.32 -28.75 23.22
CA ARG A 197 5.06 -28.94 21.78
C ARG A 197 3.65 -28.48 21.39
N HIS A 198 2.66 -28.77 22.23
CA HIS A 198 1.29 -28.31 22.02
C HIS A 198 1.15 -26.79 22.18
N GLN A 199 1.83 -26.19 23.15
CA GLN A 199 1.84 -24.75 23.36
C GLN A 199 2.49 -24.01 22.18
N GLU A 200 3.65 -24.47 21.70
CA GLU A 200 4.33 -23.91 20.53
C GLU A 200 3.46 -24.01 19.28
N ARG A 201 2.79 -25.16 19.07
CA ARG A 201 1.86 -25.34 17.96
C ARG A 201 0.67 -24.38 18.06
N ARG A 202 0.13 -24.14 19.26
CA ARG A 202 -0.93 -23.15 19.48
C ARG A 202 -0.43 -21.74 19.18
N ALA A 203 0.75 -21.37 19.68
CA ALA A 203 1.37 -20.07 19.41
C ALA A 203 1.64 -19.84 17.91
N LYS A 204 2.13 -20.87 17.21
CA LYS A 204 2.33 -20.83 15.75
C LYS A 204 1.00 -20.65 15.00
N LYS A 205 -0.06 -21.37 15.41
CA LYS A 205 -1.39 -21.22 14.82
C LYS A 205 -2.00 -19.84 15.06
N VAL A 206 -1.74 -19.22 16.21
CA VAL A 206 -2.19 -17.85 16.50
C VAL A 206 -1.50 -16.86 15.56
N ARG A 207 -0.16 -16.92 15.46
CA ARG A 207 0.62 -16.04 14.57
C ARG A 207 0.30 -16.18 13.07
N GLN A 208 -0.28 -17.29 12.65
CA GLN A 208 -0.67 -17.54 11.25
C GLN A 208 -2.12 -17.11 10.94
N ARG A 209 -2.94 -16.89 11.97
CA ARG A 209 -4.33 -16.46 11.81
C ARG A 209 -4.45 -14.94 11.79
N GLU A 210 -3.54 -14.26 12.48
CA GLU A 210 -3.29 -12.82 12.35
C GLU A 210 -2.67 -12.50 11.00
#